data_AF-A0A5J5ILC9-F1
#
_entry.id   AF-A0A5J5ILC9-F1
#
_cell.length_a   1.000
_cell.length_b   1.000
_cell.length_c   1.000
_cell.angle_alpha   90.00
_cell.angle_beta   90.00
_cell.angle_gamma   90.00
#
_symmetry.space_group_name_H-M   'P 1'
#
loop_
_entity.id
_entity.type
_entity.pdbx_description
1 polymer ?
#
loop_
_entity_poly.entity_id
_entity_poly.type
_entity_poly.pdbx_seq_one_letter_code
_entity_poly.pdbx_strand_id
1 'polypeptide(L)'
;MENFYTAYTKVVQNTTFYFVKKYITFPEFKDVPGILDSYGMHPNFERACEIAAIKEKEIRKNLFADLQNCDENSARIIHMNITKGLSAAQ
;
A
#
# COMPACT_ATOMS: atom_id res chain seq x y z
N MET A 1 -10.71 -8.64 7.93
CA MET A 1 -9.68 -7.57 7.92
C MET A 1 -9.15 -7.44 6.51
N GLU A 2 -9.24 -6.27 5.92
CA GLU A 2 -8.75 -6.02 4.55
C GLU A 2 -7.56 -5.06 4.61
N ASN A 3 -6.49 -5.39 3.87
CA ASN A 3 -5.27 -4.58 3.84
C ASN A 3 -5.28 -3.73 2.57
N PHE A 4 -5.03 -2.42 2.73
CA PHE A 4 -4.92 -1.49 1.63
C PHE A 4 -3.52 -0.93 1.60
N TYR A 5 -3.01 -0.72 0.40
CA TYR A 5 -1.68 -0.18 0.20
C TYR A 5 -1.79 1.01 -0.72
N THR A 6 -1.05 2.06 -0.39
CA THR A 6 -0.93 3.25 -1.24
C THR A 6 0.54 3.58 -1.40
N ALA A 7 0.92 3.94 -2.62
CA ALA A 7 2.24 4.48 -2.90
C ALA A 7 2.10 5.78 -3.68
N TYR A 8 2.94 6.77 -3.36
CA TYR A 8 3.05 8.00 -4.15
C TYR A 8 4.48 8.50 -4.10
N THR A 9 4.87 9.22 -5.15
CA THR A 9 6.14 9.95 -5.18
C THR A 9 5.90 11.40 -4.84
N LYS A 10 6.87 12.02 -4.18
CA LYS A 10 6.88 13.47 -3.98
C LYS A 10 8.28 13.99 -4.11
N VAL A 11 8.43 15.07 -4.89
CA VAL A 11 9.70 15.79 -4.99
C VAL A 11 9.84 16.70 -3.79
N VAL A 12 10.87 16.48 -2.99
CA VAL A 12 11.23 17.30 -1.83
C VAL A 12 12.66 17.77 -2.04
N GLN A 13 12.88 19.09 -2.10
CA GLN A 13 14.21 19.69 -2.32
C GLN A 13 14.95 19.07 -3.53
N ASN A 14 14.32 19.06 -4.72
CA ASN A 14 14.86 18.46 -5.95
C ASN A 14 15.14 16.94 -5.89
N THR A 15 14.76 16.25 -4.81
CA THR A 15 14.94 14.80 -4.66
C THR A 15 13.59 14.11 -4.66
N THR A 16 13.42 13.08 -5.49
CA THR A 16 12.21 12.26 -5.53
C THR A 16 12.21 11.27 -4.37
N PHE A 17 11.20 11.36 -3.50
CA PHE A 17 10.97 10.41 -2.42
C PHE A 17 9.77 9.53 -2.73
N TYR A 18 9.89 8.24 -2.42
CA TYR A 18 8.83 7.27 -2.49
C TYR A 18 8.20 7.11 -1.11
N PHE A 19 6.90 7.33 -1.05
CA PHE A 19 6.09 7.14 0.13
C PHE A 19 5.25 5.90 -0.08
N VAL A 20 5.35 4.95 0.83
CA VAL A 20 4.60 3.70 0.81
C VAL A 20 3.87 3.56 2.13
N LYS A 21 2.55 3.40 2.10
CA LYS A 21 1.71 3.30 3.29
C LYS A 21 0.82 2.08 3.21
N LYS A 22 0.79 1.33 4.31
CA LYS A 22 -0.04 0.16 4.53
C LYS A 22 -1.13 0.51 5.54
N TYR A 23 -2.36 0.29 5.15
CA TYR A 23 -3.56 0.52 5.96
C TYR A 23 -4.28 -0.80 6.18
N ILE A 24 -4.99 -0.90 7.30
CA ILE A 24 -5.86 -2.03 7.64
C ILE A 24 -7.25 -1.47 7.88
N THR A 25 -8.24 -1.97 7.14
CA THR A 25 -9.65 -1.68 7.43
C THR A 25 -10.33 -2.88 8.09
N PHE A 26 -11.32 -2.56 8.90
CA PHE A 26 -12.15 -3.53 9.58
C PHE A 26 -13.57 -3.41 9.04
N PRO A 27 -13.95 -4.21 8.02
CA PRO A 27 -15.29 -4.10 7.41
C PRO A 27 -16.42 -4.44 8.38
N GLU A 28 -16.11 -5.08 9.51
CA GLU A 28 -17.04 -5.38 10.60
C GLU A 28 -17.50 -4.13 11.36
N PHE A 29 -16.73 -3.04 11.31
CA PHE A 29 -17.11 -1.75 11.90
C PHE A 29 -17.57 -0.81 10.79
N LYS A 30 -18.88 -0.53 10.75
CA LYS A 30 -19.41 0.57 9.93
C LYS A 30 -18.82 1.88 10.45
N ASP A 31 -18.16 2.63 9.56
CA ASP A 31 -17.61 3.97 9.79
C ASP A 31 -16.19 4.09 10.38
N VAL A 32 -15.41 3.00 10.42
CA VAL A 32 -13.99 3.11 10.83
C VAL A 32 -13.11 3.33 9.59
N PRO A 33 -12.43 4.50 9.46
CA PRO A 33 -11.46 4.70 8.38
C PRO A 33 -10.29 3.73 8.54
N GLY A 34 -9.69 3.34 7.41
CA GLY A 34 -8.54 2.44 7.42
C GLY A 34 -7.41 2.97 8.32
N ILE A 35 -6.98 2.14 9.27
CA ILE A 35 -5.93 2.49 10.22
C ILE A 35 -4.58 2.33 9.52
N LEU A 36 -3.72 3.34 9.61
CA LEU A 36 -2.34 3.23 9.13
C LEU A 36 -1.58 2.23 10.01
N ASP A 37 -1.25 1.08 9.45
CA ASP A 37 -0.52 0.01 10.12
C ASP A 37 0.99 0.18 10.01
N SER A 38 1.48 0.59 8.83
CA SER A 38 2.92 0.78 8.59
C SER A 38 3.16 1.78 7.46
N TYR A 39 4.25 2.53 7.53
CA TYR A 39 4.65 3.46 6.47
C TYR A 39 6.16 3.45 6.28
N GLY A 40 6.59 3.73 5.05
CA GLY A 40 7.98 3.86 4.67
C GLY A 40 8.17 5.04 3.75
N MET A 41 9.18 5.86 4.05
CA MET A 41 9.60 6.98 3.22
C MET A 41 11.07 6.81 2.89
N HIS A 42 11.40 6.71 1.60
CA HIS A 42 12.78 6.62 1.17
C HIS A 42 12.94 7.10 -0.28
N PRO A 43 14.08 7.67 -0.70
CA PRO A 43 14.36 7.97 -2.10
C PRO A 43 14.47 6.73 -3.01
N ASN A 44 14.43 5.53 -2.42
CA ASN A 44 14.46 4.28 -3.15
C ASN A 44 13.19 3.47 -2.82
N PHE A 45 12.40 3.14 -3.82
CA PHE A 45 11.11 2.47 -3.69
C PHE A 45 11.21 1.13 -2.95
N GLU A 46 12.22 0.31 -3.28
CA GLU A 46 12.40 -0.99 -2.63
C GLU A 46 12.64 -0.81 -1.14
N ARG A 47 13.45 0.19 -0.77
CA ARG A 47 13.75 0.47 0.63
C ARG A 47 12.54 1.04 1.36
N ALA A 48 11.74 1.88 0.70
CA ALA A 48 10.47 2.35 1.25
C ALA A 48 9.50 1.19 1.51
N CYS A 49 9.44 0.20 0.61
CA CYS A 49 8.63 -1.01 0.81
C CYS A 49 9.13 -1.87 1.97
N GLU A 50 10.45 -2.00 2.16
CA GLU A 50 11.03 -2.70 3.31
C GLU A 50 10.69 -2.02 4.64
N ILE A 51 10.78 -0.69 4.69
CA ILE A 51 10.43 0.09 5.90
C ILE A 51 8.93 -0.04 6.19
N ALA A 52 8.08 -0.03 5.17
CA ALA A 52 6.63 -0.26 5.29
C ALA A 52 6.25 -1.72 5.59
N ALA A 53 7.24 -2.60 5.83
CA ALA A 53 7.08 -4.04 6.06
C ALA A 53 6.32 -4.78 4.93
N ILE A 54 6.33 -4.25 3.71
CA ILE A 54 5.73 -4.88 2.52
C ILE A 54 6.78 -5.82 1.93
N LYS A 55 6.70 -7.10 2.27
CA LYS A 55 7.63 -8.13 1.78
C LYS A 55 7.12 -8.86 0.53
N GLU A 56 5.82 -8.74 0.24
CA GLU A 56 5.19 -9.45 -0.87
C GLU A 56 5.58 -8.84 -2.22
N LYS A 57 6.17 -9.66 -3.09
CA LYS A 57 6.64 -9.21 -4.41
C LYS A 57 5.49 -8.73 -5.30
N GLU A 58 4.33 -9.37 -5.22
CA GLU A 58 3.14 -8.99 -5.98
C GLU A 58 2.64 -7.60 -5.59
N ILE A 59 2.59 -7.31 -4.28
CA ILE A 59 2.18 -5.99 -3.76
C ILE A 59 3.18 -4.91 -4.21
N ARG A 60 4.49 -5.18 -4.09
CA ARG A 60 5.53 -4.26 -4.57
C ARG A 60 5.38 -3.97 -6.06
N LYS A 61 5.13 -5.00 -6.87
CA LYS A 61 4.96 -4.87 -8.32
C LYS A 61 3.71 -4.05 -8.66
N ASN A 62 2.59 -4.30 -7.97
CA ASN A 62 1.36 -3.54 -8.16
C ASN A 62 1.52 -2.08 -7.73
N LEU A 63 2.15 -1.81 -6.58
CA LEU A 63 2.45 -0.44 -6.13
C LEU A 63 3.40 0.28 -7.09
N PHE A 64 4.40 -0.41 -7.62
CA PHE A 64 5.33 0.18 -8.59
C PHE A 64 4.66 0.43 -9.95
N ALA A 65 3.77 -0.45 -10.38
CA ALA A 65 2.96 -0.25 -11.58
C ALA A 65 2.00 0.93 -11.42
N ASP A 66 1.39 1.09 -10.24
CA ASP A 66 0.52 2.22 -9.91
C ASP A 66 1.30 3.55 -9.91
N LEU A 67 2.50 3.57 -9.33
CA LEU A 67 3.40 4.73 -9.40
C LEU A 67 3.76 5.15 -10.83
N GLN A 68 3.95 4.18 -11.75
CA GLN A 68 4.24 4.47 -13.15
C GLN A 68 3.01 4.90 -13.96
N ASN A 69 1.81 4.53 -13.51
CA ASN A 69 0.54 4.96 -14.11
C ASN A 69 -0.03 6.24 -13.45
N CYS A 70 0.62 6.74 -12.40
CA CYS A 70 0.21 7.95 -11.69
C CYS A 70 0.93 9.15 -12.31
N ASP A 71 0.34 9.71 -13.36
CA ASP A 71 0.60 11.08 -13.80
C ASP A 71 0.28 12.04 -12.65
N GLU A 72 1.33 12.49 -11.94
CA GLU A 72 1.53 13.62 -11.01
C GLU A 72 0.44 13.99 -9.96
N ASN A 73 -0.76 13.40 -9.95
CA ASN A 73 -1.88 13.93 -9.16
C ASN A 73 -3.03 12.94 -8.87
N SER A 74 -2.76 11.64 -8.67
CA SER A 74 -3.85 10.72 -8.28
C SER A 74 -3.39 9.53 -7.44
N ALA A 75 -3.41 9.70 -6.11
CA ALA A 75 -3.32 8.55 -5.20
C ALA A 75 -4.57 7.67 -5.37
N ARG A 76 -4.43 6.45 -5.91
CA ARG A 76 -5.54 5.49 -6.04
C ARG A 76 -5.43 4.44 -4.94
N ILE A 77 -6.57 4.12 -4.31
CA ILE A 77 -6.63 3.15 -3.21
C ILE A 77 -6.73 1.75 -3.82
N ILE A 78 -5.73 0.89 -3.59
CA ILE A 78 -5.78 -0.50 -4.04
C ILE A 78 -6.47 -1.34 -2.96
N HIS A 79 -7.70 -1.77 -3.25
CA HIS A 79 -8.45 -2.73 -2.43
C HIS A 79 -7.94 -4.15 -2.75
N MET A 80 -7.18 -4.76 -1.83
CA MET A 80 -6.79 -6.17 -1.95
C MET A 80 -7.58 -7.02 -0.96
N ASN A 81 -8.60 -7.70 -1.49
CA ASN A 81 -9.39 -8.65 -0.74
C ASN A 81 -8.59 -9.97 -0.64
N ILE A 82 -7.89 -10.18 0.48
CA ILE A 82 -7.23 -11.46 0.77
C ILE A 82 -8.32 -12.40 1.31
N THR A 83 -9.06 -13.03 0.40
CA THR A 83 -9.88 -14.19 0.73
C THR A 83 -8.95 -15.36 1.02
N LYS A 84 -8.50 -15.48 2.27
CA LYS A 84 -8.04 -16.78 2.78
C LYS A 84 -9.26 -17.71 2.70
N GLY A 85 -9.25 -18.61 1.73
CA GLY A 85 -10.23 -19.67 1.60
C GLY A 85 -10.30 -20.47 2.89
N LEU A 86 -11.33 -20.22 3.69
CA LEU A 86 -11.87 -21.22 4.59
C LEU A 86 -12.59 -22.23 3.70
N SER A 87 -11.88 -23.26 3.25
CA SER A 87 -12.57 -24.48 2.82
C SER A 87 -12.87 -25.27 4.08
N ALA A 88 -14.11 -25.15 4.54
CA ALA A 88 -14.72 -26.15 5.39
C ALA A 88 -14.72 -27.50 4.66
N ALA A 89 -14.34 -28.56 5.35
CA ALA A 89 -14.72 -29.92 5.00
C ALA A 89 -15.30 -30.54 6.28
N GLN A 90 -16.63 -30.67 6.28
CA GLN A 90 -17.39 -31.55 7.15
C GLN A 90 -17.12 -33.01 6.79
#